data_AF-A0A340Y5Q2-F1
#
_entry.id   AF-A0A340Y5Q2-F1
#
_cell.length_a   1.000
_cell.length_b   1.000
_cell.length_c   1.000
_cell.angle_alpha   90.00
_cell.angle_beta   90.00
_cell.angle_gamma   90.00
#
_symmetry.space_group_name_H-M   'P 1'
#
loop_
_entity.id
_entity.type
_entity.pdbx_description
1 polymer ?
#
loop_
_entity_poly.entity_id
_entity_poly.type
_entity_poly.pdbx_seq_one_letter_code
_entity_poly.pdbx_strand_id
1 'polypeptide(L)'
;MAFEITFWPDSDDGVLLYSYDTGSKDFLSINMAGGHVEFRFDCGSGTGVLRSEEPLTLGHWHELHVSRTAKNGILQVDKQKVVQGMAEGGFTQIKCNSDIFIGGVPSYDAVKKSSGILRPFSGRIQKIILNDRTIHVTHDFTWGVNVENAAHPCVEAPCAHGGSCRPRKEGYECDCPLGFEGLHCQKAITEAIEIPQFIGRSYLTYDHPDILKRVSGSRSNAFMRFKTTAKDGLLMWRGDSPVRPNSDFISLGLRAGALVFSYNLGSGVASIMVNGSFNDGRWHRVKAVRDGQSGKITVDDYGARTGKSPGMMRQLNINGALYVGGMKEIALHTNRQYMQGLVGCISHFTLSTDYHISLVEDAVDGKNINTCGAQ
;
A
#
# COMPACT_ATOMS: atom_id res chain seq x y z
N MET A 1 -8.53 -8.07 -10.40
CA MET A 1 -7.16 -8.50 -10.07
C MET A 1 -6.23 -7.42 -10.59
N ALA A 2 -5.23 -7.04 -9.81
CA ALA A 2 -4.14 -6.17 -10.22
C ALA A 2 -2.81 -6.80 -9.80
N PHE A 3 -1.84 -6.81 -10.70
CA PHE A 3 -0.53 -7.39 -10.47
C PHE A 3 0.54 -6.46 -11.01
N GLU A 4 1.51 -6.16 -10.17
CA GLU A 4 2.70 -5.39 -10.53
C GLU A 4 3.94 -6.23 -10.27
N ILE A 5 4.90 -6.17 -11.19
CA ILE A 5 6.19 -6.81 -11.03
C ILE A 5 7.31 -5.92 -11.55
N THR A 6 8.40 -5.82 -10.79
CA THR A 6 9.66 -5.22 -11.25
C THR A 6 10.66 -6.35 -11.47
N PHE A 7 11.09 -6.54 -12.72
CA PHE A 7 11.90 -7.68 -13.12
C PHE A 7 12.97 -7.31 -14.15
N TRP A 8 13.96 -8.18 -14.27
CA TRP A 8 15.09 -8.08 -15.17
C TRP A 8 15.20 -9.38 -15.96
N PRO A 9 14.86 -9.41 -17.26
CA PRO A 9 14.88 -10.62 -18.06
C PRO A 9 16.25 -10.89 -18.69
N ASP A 10 16.69 -12.14 -18.65
CA ASP A 10 17.92 -12.61 -19.33
C ASP A 10 17.62 -13.44 -20.60
N SER A 11 16.34 -13.65 -20.92
CA SER A 11 15.84 -14.44 -22.04
C SER A 11 14.60 -13.78 -22.63
N ASP A 12 14.34 -13.98 -23.92
CA ASP A 12 13.16 -13.46 -24.63
C ASP A 12 11.86 -14.19 -24.27
N ASP A 13 11.97 -15.41 -23.73
CA ASP A 13 10.85 -16.27 -23.35
C ASP A 13 10.93 -16.67 -21.87
N GLY A 14 9.77 -16.78 -21.22
CA GLY A 14 9.65 -17.27 -19.84
C GLY A 14 8.36 -16.90 -19.14
N VAL A 15 7.84 -17.76 -18.26
CA VAL A 15 6.63 -17.47 -17.46
C VAL A 15 6.95 -16.64 -16.22
N LEU A 16 6.29 -15.49 -16.07
CA LEU A 16 6.42 -14.63 -14.88
C LEU A 16 5.42 -15.01 -13.79
N LEU A 17 4.17 -15.29 -14.17
CA LEU A 17 3.12 -15.68 -13.23
C LEU A 17 2.16 -16.70 -13.87
N TYR A 18 1.70 -17.68 -13.09
CA TYR A 18 0.64 -18.60 -13.48
C TYR A 18 -0.26 -18.99 -12.32
N SER A 19 -1.56 -19.03 -12.55
CA SER A 19 -2.56 -19.60 -11.63
C SER A 19 -3.74 -20.13 -12.45
N TYR A 20 -4.36 -21.21 -12.00
CA TYR A 20 -5.41 -21.90 -12.75
C TYR A 20 -6.45 -22.57 -11.84
N ASP A 21 -7.55 -23.01 -12.45
CA ASP A 21 -8.50 -23.92 -11.81
C ASP A 21 -8.31 -25.36 -12.30
N THR A 22 -8.31 -26.28 -11.35
CA THR A 22 -8.17 -27.72 -11.63
C THR A 22 -9.41 -28.32 -12.31
N GLY A 23 -10.60 -27.78 -12.06
CA GLY A 23 -11.88 -28.31 -12.56
C GLY A 23 -12.42 -27.64 -13.83
N SER A 24 -11.89 -26.47 -14.21
CA SER A 24 -12.33 -25.73 -15.40
C SER A 24 -11.18 -25.41 -16.37
N LYS A 25 -11.48 -24.60 -17.38
CA LYS A 25 -10.47 -24.04 -18.31
C LYS A 25 -9.88 -22.73 -17.82
N ASP A 26 -10.30 -22.24 -16.64
CA ASP A 26 -9.91 -20.95 -16.12
C ASP A 26 -8.42 -20.93 -15.81
N PHE A 27 -7.76 -19.88 -16.27
CA PHE A 27 -6.38 -19.60 -15.90
C PHE A 27 -6.05 -18.13 -16.09
N LEU A 28 -4.96 -17.72 -15.43
CA LEU A 28 -4.31 -16.46 -15.63
C LEU A 28 -2.80 -16.72 -15.75
N SER A 29 -2.19 -16.18 -16.80
CA SER A 29 -0.75 -16.29 -17.04
C SER A 29 -0.17 -14.99 -17.56
N ILE A 30 1.04 -14.68 -17.10
CA ILE A 30 1.86 -13.58 -17.62
C ILE A 30 3.16 -14.22 -18.12
N ASN A 31 3.46 -14.04 -19.40
CA ASN A 31 4.59 -14.67 -20.06
C ASN A 31 5.41 -13.63 -20.80
N MET A 32 6.69 -13.90 -20.96
CA MET A 32 7.50 -13.33 -22.03
C MET A 32 7.47 -14.31 -23.20
N ALA A 33 7.22 -13.80 -24.41
CA ALA A 33 7.14 -14.58 -25.63
C ALA A 33 7.73 -13.79 -26.81
N GLY A 34 8.90 -14.20 -27.30
CA GLY A 34 9.61 -13.48 -28.36
C GLY A 34 9.90 -12.03 -27.98
N GLY A 35 10.40 -11.81 -26.76
CA GLY A 35 10.80 -10.51 -26.24
C GLY A 35 9.65 -9.61 -25.79
N HIS A 36 8.39 -9.98 -26.01
CA HIS A 36 7.25 -9.17 -25.56
C HIS A 36 6.59 -9.81 -24.35
N VAL A 37 5.94 -8.98 -23.51
CA VAL A 37 5.10 -9.51 -22.42
C VAL A 37 3.71 -9.79 -22.95
N GLU A 38 3.17 -10.96 -22.63
CA GLU A 38 1.81 -11.37 -22.88
C GLU A 38 1.05 -11.62 -21.58
N PHE A 39 -0.07 -10.93 -21.42
CA PHE A 39 -1.06 -11.22 -20.38
C PHE A 39 -2.20 -12.02 -20.99
N ARG A 40 -2.34 -13.28 -20.55
CA ARG A 40 -3.34 -14.21 -21.04
C ARG A 40 -4.27 -14.65 -19.91
N PHE A 41 -5.56 -14.70 -20.18
CA PHE A 41 -6.53 -15.22 -19.22
C PHE A 41 -7.76 -15.80 -19.91
N ASP A 42 -8.34 -16.83 -19.31
CA ASP A 42 -9.57 -17.46 -19.76
C ASP A 42 -10.56 -17.51 -18.60
N CYS A 43 -11.79 -17.05 -18.86
CA CYS A 43 -12.89 -17.06 -17.88
C CYS A 43 -13.82 -18.28 -18.06
N GLY A 44 -13.42 -19.27 -18.86
CA GLY A 44 -14.14 -20.51 -19.12
C GLY A 44 -14.77 -20.61 -20.53
N SER A 45 -14.72 -19.54 -21.33
CA SER A 45 -15.33 -19.48 -22.68
C SER A 45 -14.40 -18.98 -23.78
N GLY A 46 -13.10 -18.88 -23.51
CA GLY A 46 -12.10 -18.48 -24.49
C GLY A 46 -11.12 -17.47 -23.92
N THR A 47 -9.95 -17.41 -24.56
CA THR A 47 -8.76 -16.78 -23.99
C THR A 47 -8.60 -15.36 -24.53
N GLY A 48 -8.49 -14.39 -23.62
CA GLY A 48 -8.01 -13.05 -23.95
C GLY A 48 -6.48 -13.04 -23.96
N VAL A 49 -5.88 -12.42 -24.98
CA VAL A 49 -4.43 -12.26 -25.09
C VAL A 49 -4.12 -10.78 -25.31
N LEU A 50 -3.42 -10.18 -24.36
CA LEU A 50 -2.87 -8.84 -24.48
C LEU A 50 -1.36 -8.97 -24.60
N ARG A 51 -0.75 -8.26 -25.55
CA ARG A 51 0.70 -8.28 -25.78
C ARG A 51 1.24 -6.85 -25.73
N SER A 52 2.41 -6.64 -25.13
CA SER A 52 3.09 -5.34 -25.14
C SER A 52 3.31 -4.87 -26.58
N GLU A 53 3.34 -3.56 -26.80
CA GLU A 53 3.50 -2.99 -28.14
C GLU A 53 4.94 -3.14 -28.64
N GLU A 54 5.89 -2.98 -27.73
CA GLU A 54 7.32 -3.08 -28.03
C GLU A 54 7.95 -4.25 -27.27
N PRO A 55 9.00 -4.87 -27.85
CA PRO A 55 9.80 -5.86 -27.14
C PRO A 55 10.57 -5.21 -25.99
N LEU A 56 10.85 -6.01 -24.97
CA LEU A 56 11.64 -5.66 -23.81
C LEU A 56 13.12 -5.76 -24.16
N THR A 57 13.92 -4.91 -23.53
CA THR A 57 15.37 -4.99 -23.60
C THR A 57 15.87 -5.99 -22.58
N LEU A 58 16.48 -7.08 -23.02
CA LEU A 58 17.17 -8.00 -22.12
C LEU A 58 18.26 -7.26 -21.34
N GLY A 59 18.56 -7.74 -20.13
CA GLY A 59 19.60 -7.11 -19.34
C GLY A 59 19.21 -5.74 -18.77
N HIS A 60 17.91 -5.46 -18.56
CA HIS A 60 17.43 -4.18 -18.02
C HIS A 60 16.23 -4.37 -17.08
N TRP A 61 16.06 -3.42 -16.14
CA TRP A 61 14.88 -3.41 -15.25
C TRP A 61 13.64 -2.89 -15.97
N HIS A 62 12.59 -3.71 -15.95
CA HIS A 62 11.27 -3.39 -16.43
C HIS A 62 10.25 -3.38 -15.29
N GLU A 63 9.26 -2.50 -15.41
CA GLU A 63 8.09 -2.45 -14.53
C GLU A 63 6.85 -2.86 -15.34
N LEU A 64 6.21 -3.95 -14.95
CA LEU A 64 4.97 -4.42 -15.57
C LEU A 64 3.81 -4.17 -14.60
N HIS A 65 2.75 -3.57 -15.11
CA HIS A 65 1.44 -3.51 -14.46
C HIS A 65 0.39 -4.17 -15.34
N VAL A 66 -0.31 -5.16 -14.78
CA VAL A 66 -1.49 -5.76 -15.41
C VAL A 66 -2.68 -5.67 -14.47
N SER A 67 -3.87 -5.46 -15.04
CA SER A 67 -5.10 -5.54 -14.26
C SER A 67 -6.22 -6.17 -15.08
N ARG A 68 -7.18 -6.77 -14.37
CA ARG A 68 -8.36 -7.38 -14.96
C ARG A 68 -9.60 -7.06 -14.12
N THR A 69 -10.64 -6.62 -14.81
CA THR A 69 -11.98 -6.40 -14.27
C THR A 69 -12.99 -7.07 -15.19
N ALA A 70 -13.70 -8.08 -14.68
CA ALA A 70 -14.55 -8.96 -15.49
C ALA A 70 -13.78 -9.50 -16.71
N LYS A 71 -14.28 -9.34 -17.94
CA LYS A 71 -13.56 -9.80 -19.13
C LYS A 71 -12.44 -8.87 -19.57
N ASN A 72 -12.39 -7.64 -19.07
CA ASN A 72 -11.46 -6.63 -19.57
C ASN A 72 -10.10 -6.77 -18.88
N GLY A 73 -9.05 -6.80 -19.67
CA GLY A 73 -7.66 -6.77 -19.24
C GLY A 73 -6.99 -5.45 -19.63
N ILE A 74 -5.98 -5.09 -18.86
CA ILE A 74 -5.06 -3.98 -19.10
C ILE A 74 -3.65 -4.52 -18.92
N LEU A 75 -2.74 -4.17 -19.82
CA LEU A 75 -1.32 -4.43 -19.73
C LEU A 75 -0.54 -3.15 -20.03
N GLN A 76 0.45 -2.86 -19.21
CA GLN A 76 1.41 -1.79 -19.46
C GLN A 76 2.81 -2.21 -18.98
N VAL A 77 3.78 -2.10 -19.88
CA VAL A 77 5.21 -2.30 -19.57
C VAL A 77 5.88 -0.93 -19.59
N ASP A 78 6.59 -0.58 -18.53
CA ASP A 78 7.27 0.70 -18.35
C ASP A 78 6.38 1.90 -18.69
N LYS A 79 6.82 2.72 -19.65
CA LYS A 79 6.11 3.88 -20.20
C LYS A 79 5.51 3.59 -21.58
N GLN A 80 5.49 2.33 -22.01
CA GLN A 80 4.82 1.95 -23.25
C GLN A 80 3.33 2.28 -23.17
N LYS A 81 2.68 2.34 -24.33
CA LYS A 81 1.24 2.56 -24.44
C LYS A 81 0.48 1.47 -23.69
N VAL A 82 -0.59 1.87 -23.03
CA VAL A 82 -1.49 0.94 -22.36
C VAL A 82 -2.22 0.09 -23.39
N VAL A 83 -2.10 -1.23 -23.26
CA VAL A 83 -2.80 -2.22 -24.09
C VAL A 83 -4.05 -2.68 -23.35
N GLN A 84 -5.18 -2.70 -24.04
CA GLN A 84 -6.46 -3.17 -23.53
C GLN A 84 -6.96 -4.32 -24.40
N GLY A 85 -7.62 -5.28 -23.78
CA GLY A 85 -8.19 -6.43 -24.47
C GLY A 85 -9.25 -7.09 -23.60
N MET A 86 -9.93 -8.10 -24.15
CA MET A 86 -10.94 -8.83 -23.39
C MET A 86 -10.87 -10.33 -23.66
N ALA A 87 -11.26 -11.13 -22.67
CA ALA A 87 -11.48 -12.56 -22.86
C ALA A 87 -12.69 -12.81 -23.76
N GLU A 88 -12.60 -13.88 -24.56
CA GLU A 88 -13.65 -14.29 -25.48
C GLU A 88 -14.85 -14.93 -24.75
N GLY A 89 -15.99 -14.95 -25.44
CA GLY A 89 -17.20 -15.62 -24.98
C GLY A 89 -17.96 -14.88 -23.87
N GLY A 90 -18.73 -15.64 -23.07
CA GLY A 90 -19.79 -15.15 -22.18
C GLY A 90 -19.39 -14.92 -20.71
N PHE A 91 -18.38 -15.62 -20.20
CA PHE A 91 -18.08 -15.64 -18.77
C PHE A 91 -17.16 -14.50 -18.32
N THR A 92 -17.46 -13.93 -17.15
CA THR A 92 -16.74 -12.76 -16.59
C THR A 92 -15.93 -13.09 -15.34
N GLN A 93 -16.32 -14.16 -14.65
CA GLN A 93 -15.67 -14.63 -13.45
C GLN A 93 -14.52 -15.55 -13.83
N ILE A 94 -13.43 -15.46 -13.07
CA ILE A 94 -12.36 -16.43 -13.12
C ILE A 94 -12.30 -17.06 -11.73
N LYS A 95 -12.27 -18.38 -11.68
CA LYS A 95 -11.91 -19.11 -10.48
C LYS A 95 -10.48 -19.59 -10.67
N CYS A 96 -9.63 -19.42 -9.67
CA CYS A 96 -8.34 -20.09 -9.61
C CYS A 96 -8.21 -20.67 -8.21
N ASN A 97 -7.96 -21.97 -8.14
CA ASN A 97 -7.91 -22.73 -6.90
C ASN A 97 -6.54 -23.39 -6.69
N SER A 98 -5.62 -23.23 -7.64
CA SER A 98 -4.23 -23.63 -7.52
C SER A 98 -3.42 -22.63 -6.70
N ASP A 99 -2.21 -23.03 -6.35
CA ASP A 99 -1.15 -22.10 -5.94
C ASP A 99 -0.88 -21.06 -7.04
N ILE A 100 -0.28 -19.94 -6.63
CA ILE A 100 0.26 -18.93 -7.56
C ILE A 100 1.72 -19.28 -7.79
N PHE A 101 2.06 -19.56 -9.04
CA PHE A 101 3.41 -19.87 -9.48
C PHE A 101 4.07 -18.59 -10.00
N ILE A 102 5.30 -18.33 -9.55
CA ILE A 102 6.11 -17.18 -9.99
C ILE A 102 7.40 -17.71 -10.62
N GLY A 103 7.74 -17.24 -11.82
CA GLY A 103 8.98 -17.57 -12.51
C GLY A 103 9.06 -18.98 -13.14
N GLY A 104 8.17 -19.90 -12.78
CA GLY A 104 8.17 -21.26 -13.35
C GLY A 104 7.04 -22.12 -12.79
N VAL A 105 6.81 -23.28 -13.41
CA VAL A 105 5.81 -24.27 -12.98
C VAL A 105 6.45 -25.65 -12.74
N PRO A 106 5.86 -26.52 -11.90
CA PRO A 106 6.40 -27.86 -11.63
C PRO A 106 6.42 -28.78 -12.85
N SER A 107 5.45 -28.63 -13.76
CA SER A 107 5.37 -29.40 -15.01
C SER A 107 4.80 -28.53 -16.13
N TYR A 108 5.60 -28.32 -17.17
CA TYR A 108 5.21 -27.52 -18.34
C TYR A 108 4.20 -28.24 -19.23
N ASP A 109 4.18 -29.57 -19.23
CA ASP A 109 3.20 -30.36 -19.98
C ASP A 109 1.80 -30.33 -19.34
N ALA A 110 1.70 -29.95 -18.06
CA ALA A 110 0.46 -29.92 -17.29
C ALA A 110 -0.29 -28.58 -17.32
N VAL A 111 0.31 -27.53 -17.88
CA VAL A 111 -0.32 -26.20 -17.96
C VAL A 111 -1.47 -26.18 -18.96
N LYS A 112 -2.42 -25.23 -18.79
CA LYS A 112 -3.48 -25.06 -19.80
C LYS A 112 -2.84 -24.67 -21.13
N LYS A 113 -3.18 -25.35 -22.22
CA LYS A 113 -2.55 -25.13 -23.54
C LYS A 113 -2.62 -23.68 -24.03
N SER A 114 -3.73 -22.98 -23.76
CA SER A 114 -3.89 -21.57 -24.15
C SER A 114 -3.17 -20.56 -23.25
N SER A 115 -2.53 -21.02 -22.15
CA SER A 115 -1.74 -20.17 -21.26
C SER A 115 -0.47 -19.61 -21.89
N GLY A 116 0.01 -20.18 -23.00
CA GLY A 116 1.25 -19.72 -23.64
C GLY A 116 2.52 -19.97 -22.83
N ILE A 117 2.45 -20.76 -21.76
CA ILE A 117 3.62 -21.12 -20.94
C ILE A 117 4.41 -22.21 -21.66
N LEU A 118 5.67 -21.89 -21.96
CA LEU A 118 6.58 -22.81 -22.66
C LEU A 118 7.86 -23.09 -21.89
N ARG A 119 8.37 -22.10 -21.14
CA ARG A 119 9.69 -22.15 -20.48
C ARG A 119 9.67 -21.38 -19.16
N PRO A 120 10.56 -21.71 -18.20
CA PRO A 120 10.75 -20.90 -17.01
C PRO A 120 11.29 -19.52 -17.36
N PHE A 121 10.99 -18.54 -16.51
CA PHE A 121 11.67 -17.26 -16.51
C PHE A 121 13.10 -17.43 -16.01
N SER A 122 14.05 -16.81 -16.72
CA SER A 122 15.43 -16.63 -16.28
C SER A 122 15.70 -15.14 -16.14
N GLY A 123 16.10 -14.73 -14.93
CA GLY A 123 16.29 -13.33 -14.63
C GLY A 123 16.16 -13.03 -13.14
N ARG A 124 15.94 -11.75 -12.81
CA ARG A 124 15.81 -11.26 -11.43
C ARG A 124 14.43 -10.65 -11.24
N ILE A 125 13.83 -10.85 -10.07
CA ILE A 125 12.56 -10.22 -9.67
C ILE A 125 12.82 -9.47 -8.37
N GLN A 126 12.55 -8.15 -8.36
CA GLN A 126 12.81 -7.28 -7.21
C GLN A 126 11.56 -6.98 -6.40
N LYS A 127 10.40 -6.88 -7.05
CA LYS A 127 9.16 -6.45 -6.43
C LYS A 127 8.00 -7.18 -7.06
N ILE A 128 7.08 -7.66 -6.22
CA ILE A 128 5.80 -8.24 -6.63
C ILE A 128 4.71 -7.62 -5.78
N ILE A 129 3.68 -7.05 -6.41
CA ILE A 129 2.46 -6.61 -5.73
C ILE A 129 1.28 -7.34 -6.36
N LEU A 130 0.48 -8.00 -5.53
CA LEU A 130 -0.78 -8.62 -5.94
C LEU A 130 -1.93 -8.03 -5.15
N ASN A 131 -2.83 -7.33 -5.84
CA ASN A 131 -3.97 -6.63 -5.23
C ASN A 131 -3.55 -5.76 -4.02
N ASP A 132 -2.52 -4.93 -4.20
CA ASP A 132 -1.88 -4.04 -3.19
C ASP A 132 -1.12 -4.71 -2.06
N ARG A 133 -1.13 -6.04 -1.97
CA ARG A 133 -0.27 -6.76 -1.04
C ARG A 133 1.10 -6.94 -1.68
N THR A 134 2.16 -6.50 -0.98
CA THR A 134 3.53 -6.83 -1.40
C THR A 134 3.77 -8.31 -1.10
N ILE A 135 4.23 -9.08 -2.08
CA ILE A 135 4.62 -10.48 -1.86
C ILE A 135 6.13 -10.51 -1.62
N HIS A 136 6.52 -10.87 -0.40
CA HIS A 136 7.91 -10.99 -0.03
C HIS A 136 8.45 -12.37 -0.38
N VAL A 137 9.19 -12.47 -1.49
CA VAL A 137 9.78 -13.73 -1.99
C VAL A 137 10.73 -14.40 -0.98
N THR A 138 11.12 -13.70 0.10
CA THR A 138 11.92 -14.24 1.20
C THR A 138 11.14 -15.01 2.27
N HIS A 139 9.82 -14.83 2.37
CA HIS A 139 9.02 -15.48 3.44
C HIS A 139 7.54 -15.76 3.09
N ASP A 140 6.96 -15.13 2.08
CA ASP A 140 5.55 -15.33 1.68
C ASP A 140 5.35 -16.55 0.73
N PHE A 141 6.35 -17.42 0.59
CA PHE A 141 6.31 -18.58 -0.30
C PHE A 141 6.09 -19.90 0.46
N THR A 142 5.44 -20.85 -0.20
CA THR A 142 5.24 -22.21 0.34
C THR A 142 6.39 -23.14 -0.04
N TRP A 143 6.85 -23.06 -1.30
CA TRP A 143 7.91 -23.91 -1.84
C TRP A 143 8.54 -23.26 -3.08
N GLY A 144 9.79 -23.59 -3.40
CA GLY A 144 10.49 -23.12 -4.58
C GLY A 144 11.77 -23.91 -4.86
N VAL A 145 12.25 -23.85 -6.10
CA VAL A 145 13.51 -24.47 -6.56
C VAL A 145 14.29 -23.46 -7.39
N ASN A 146 15.62 -23.51 -7.30
CA ASN A 146 16.54 -22.64 -8.07
C ASN A 146 16.26 -21.14 -7.89
N VAL A 147 15.93 -20.73 -6.66
CA VAL A 147 15.75 -19.32 -6.30
C VAL A 147 16.87 -18.91 -5.35
N GLU A 148 17.57 -17.85 -5.70
CA GLU A 148 18.67 -17.29 -4.92
C GLU A 148 18.58 -15.76 -4.92
N ASN A 149 19.27 -15.13 -3.96
CA ASN A 149 19.39 -13.69 -3.96
C ASN A 149 20.21 -13.23 -5.17
N ALA A 150 19.62 -12.39 -6.00
CA ALA A 150 20.37 -11.66 -7.02
C ALA A 150 21.44 -10.76 -6.37
N ALA A 151 22.57 -10.58 -7.06
CA ALA A 151 23.58 -9.62 -6.63
C ALA A 151 22.98 -8.22 -6.55
N HIS A 152 22.85 -7.69 -5.32
CA HIS A 152 22.24 -6.39 -5.05
C HIS A 152 22.70 -5.88 -3.68
N PRO A 153 22.96 -4.56 -3.49
CA PRO A 153 23.47 -4.03 -2.23
C PRO A 153 22.64 -4.42 -0.99
N CYS A 154 21.32 -4.49 -1.09
CA CYS A 154 20.46 -4.91 0.03
C CYS A 154 20.76 -6.31 0.60
N VAL A 155 21.41 -7.20 -0.16
CA VAL A 155 21.81 -8.53 0.36
C VAL A 155 22.88 -8.39 1.46
N GLU A 156 23.69 -7.35 1.39
CA GLU A 156 24.72 -7.04 2.38
C GLU A 156 24.17 -6.26 3.60
N ALA A 157 22.84 -6.05 3.65
CA ALA A 157 22.16 -5.30 4.70
C ALA A 157 22.81 -3.93 5.01
N PRO A 158 22.87 -3.00 4.03
CA PRO A 158 23.65 -1.78 4.12
C PRO A 158 23.06 -0.73 5.08
N CYS A 159 21.83 -0.93 5.57
CA CYS A 159 21.15 -0.01 6.47
C CYS A 159 21.50 -0.33 7.93
N ALA A 160 22.16 0.60 8.62
CA ALA A 160 22.58 0.48 10.00
C ALA A 160 21.41 0.50 10.99
N HIS A 161 21.69 0.13 12.24
CA HIS A 161 20.79 0.22 13.40
C HIS A 161 19.43 -0.49 13.22
N GLY A 162 19.36 -1.55 12.42
CA GLY A 162 18.09 -2.24 12.13
C GLY A 162 17.21 -1.51 11.11
N GLY A 163 17.79 -0.59 10.34
CA GLY A 163 17.15 -0.01 9.16
C GLY A 163 16.79 -1.08 8.14
N SER A 164 15.67 -0.87 7.44
CA SER A 164 15.20 -1.83 6.44
C SER A 164 15.65 -1.38 5.05
N CYS A 165 16.36 -2.24 4.31
CA CYS A 165 16.80 -1.93 2.95
C CYS A 165 15.67 -2.13 1.95
N ARG A 166 15.37 -1.09 1.17
CA ARG A 166 14.43 -1.13 0.05
C ARG A 166 15.20 -1.14 -1.25
N PRO A 167 15.20 -2.26 -2.00
CA PRO A 167 15.88 -2.32 -3.27
C PRO A 167 15.19 -1.40 -4.31
N ARG A 168 16.00 -0.74 -5.15
CA ARG A 168 15.58 0.24 -6.17
C ARG A 168 16.39 0.02 -7.44
N LYS A 169 15.95 -0.90 -8.28
CA LYS A 169 16.70 -1.33 -9.48
C LYS A 169 18.12 -1.73 -9.08
N GLU A 170 19.15 -1.00 -9.52
CA GLU A 170 20.55 -1.23 -9.13
C GLU A 170 20.93 -0.61 -7.76
N GLY A 171 20.13 0.35 -7.29
CA GLY A 171 20.37 1.08 -6.04
C GLY A 171 19.45 0.65 -4.90
N TYR A 172 19.44 1.42 -3.82
CA TYR A 172 18.57 1.17 -2.68
C TYR A 172 18.26 2.43 -1.90
N GLU A 173 17.24 2.34 -1.06
CA GLU A 173 16.89 3.33 -0.04
C GLU A 173 16.80 2.63 1.31
N CYS A 174 17.11 3.32 2.40
CA CYS A 174 16.92 2.80 3.74
C CYS A 174 15.63 3.35 4.40
N ASP A 175 14.97 2.50 5.17
CA ASP A 175 13.86 2.85 6.07
C ASP A 175 14.41 2.92 7.48
N CYS A 176 14.79 4.12 7.89
CA CYS A 176 15.49 4.32 9.16
C CYS A 176 14.53 4.20 10.35
N PRO A 177 14.90 3.44 11.40
CA PRO A 177 14.15 3.42 12.65
C PRO A 177 14.10 4.80 13.30
N LEU A 178 13.13 5.01 14.18
CA LEU A 178 13.03 6.22 14.99
C LEU A 178 14.34 6.47 15.74
N GLY A 179 14.83 7.71 15.71
CA GLY A 179 16.10 8.12 16.32
C GLY A 179 17.33 7.97 15.43
N PHE A 180 17.20 7.50 14.19
CA PHE A 180 18.30 7.38 13.23
C PHE A 180 17.97 8.01 11.88
N GLU A 181 18.99 8.58 11.24
CA GLU A 181 18.91 9.22 9.93
C GLU A 181 20.19 9.00 9.09
N GLY A 182 20.20 9.60 7.90
CA GLY A 182 21.26 9.48 6.91
C GLY A 182 20.97 8.40 5.87
N LEU A 183 21.78 8.38 4.81
CA LEU A 183 21.58 7.48 3.66
C LEU A 183 21.52 5.99 4.05
N HIS A 184 22.25 5.62 5.10
CA HIS A 184 22.36 4.26 5.63
C HIS A 184 21.89 4.17 7.08
N CYS A 185 21.10 5.13 7.57
CA CYS A 185 20.66 5.19 8.98
C CYS A 185 21.81 5.20 9.98
N GLN A 186 22.99 5.67 9.57
CA GLN A 186 24.23 5.59 10.34
C GLN A 186 24.37 6.72 11.37
N LYS A 187 23.56 7.78 11.25
CA LYS A 187 23.62 8.92 12.16
C LYS A 187 22.50 8.79 13.20
N ALA A 188 22.86 8.83 14.47
CA ALA A 188 21.89 8.98 15.55
C ALA A 188 21.40 10.44 15.58
N ILE A 189 20.10 10.63 15.75
CA ILE A 189 19.50 11.94 15.93
C ILE A 189 19.78 12.38 17.38
N THR A 190 20.65 13.36 17.56
CA THR A 190 21.07 13.84 18.89
C THR A 190 20.22 15.00 19.42
N GLU A 191 19.57 15.74 18.54
CA GLU A 191 18.67 16.83 18.90
C GLU A 191 17.22 16.33 18.98
N ALA A 192 16.45 16.85 19.92
CA ALA A 192 15.05 16.46 20.06
C ALA A 192 14.24 16.87 18.81
N ILE A 193 13.49 15.92 18.25
CA ILE A 193 12.59 16.18 17.13
C ILE A 193 11.31 16.83 17.69
N GLU A 194 11.29 18.15 17.79
CA GLU A 194 10.12 18.89 18.30
C GLU A 194 8.92 18.80 17.35
N ILE A 195 9.18 18.85 16.03
CA ILE A 195 8.15 18.77 14.98
C ILE A 195 8.57 17.71 13.96
N PRO A 196 7.95 16.51 13.97
CA PRO A 196 8.31 15.45 13.04
C PRO A 196 7.90 15.76 11.60
N GLN A 197 8.84 15.50 10.69
CA GLN A 197 8.65 15.46 9.25
C GLN A 197 8.41 14.01 8.80
N PHE A 198 7.44 13.84 7.92
CA PHE A 198 7.04 12.60 7.29
C PHE A 198 7.29 12.70 5.78
N ILE A 199 7.78 11.61 5.18
CA ILE A 199 8.17 11.55 3.76
C ILE A 199 7.27 10.61 2.94
N GLY A 200 6.01 10.43 3.36
CA GLY A 200 5.01 9.59 2.68
C GLY A 200 5.13 8.09 2.99
N ARG A 201 6.32 7.64 3.40
CA ARG A 201 6.61 6.28 3.89
C ARG A 201 7.05 6.27 5.36
N SER A 202 6.81 7.38 6.05
CA SER A 202 7.08 7.54 7.47
C SER A 202 5.85 7.18 8.29
N TYR A 203 6.07 6.77 9.54
CA TYR A 203 4.99 6.60 10.50
C TYR A 203 5.53 6.69 11.93
N LEU A 204 4.63 6.97 12.87
CA LEU A 204 4.82 6.78 14.31
C LEU A 204 3.69 5.89 14.83
N THR A 205 4.00 4.97 15.76
CA THR A 205 3.02 4.09 16.39
C THR A 205 2.92 4.33 17.88
N TYR A 206 1.72 4.12 18.43
CA TYR A 206 1.44 4.25 19.84
C TYR A 206 0.53 3.11 20.29
N ASP A 207 0.91 2.41 21.34
CA ASP A 207 0.16 1.29 21.92
C ASP A 207 -0.16 1.48 23.41
N HIS A 208 0.25 2.60 24.01
CA HIS A 208 -0.01 2.87 25.41
C HIS A 208 -1.52 2.92 25.71
N PRO A 209 -2.02 2.18 26.72
CA PRO A 209 -3.46 2.08 27.01
C PRO A 209 -4.17 3.44 27.20
N ASP A 210 -3.48 4.42 27.76
CA ASP A 210 -4.04 5.76 27.96
C ASP A 210 -4.26 6.54 26.67
N ILE A 211 -3.45 6.30 25.64
CA ILE A 211 -3.65 6.83 24.29
C ILE A 211 -4.77 6.05 23.61
N LEU A 212 -4.69 4.73 23.64
CA LEU A 212 -5.62 3.85 22.94
C LEU A 212 -7.07 4.02 23.44
N LYS A 213 -7.31 4.12 24.75
CA LYS A 213 -8.69 4.30 25.28
C LYS A 213 -9.37 5.59 24.81
N ARG A 214 -8.60 6.61 24.40
CA ARG A 214 -9.11 7.93 23.94
C ARG A 214 -9.55 7.94 22.48
N VAL A 215 -9.07 6.97 21.72
CA VAL A 215 -9.43 6.78 20.30
C VAL A 215 -10.29 5.51 20.13
N SER A 216 -10.99 5.07 21.19
CA SER A 216 -11.89 3.92 21.24
C SER A 216 -13.21 4.29 21.93
N GLY A 217 -14.18 3.37 21.95
CA GLY A 217 -15.40 3.51 22.75
C GLY A 217 -16.44 4.42 22.10
N SER A 218 -17.21 5.18 22.89
CA SER A 218 -18.34 5.97 22.37
C SER A 218 -17.95 7.37 21.92
N ARG A 219 -16.81 7.89 22.38
CA ARG A 219 -16.37 9.26 22.10
C ARG A 219 -14.92 9.29 21.71
N SER A 220 -14.59 10.13 20.74
CA SER A 220 -13.22 10.32 20.30
C SER A 220 -13.04 11.79 19.92
N ASN A 221 -11.92 12.38 20.31
CA ASN A 221 -11.59 13.76 19.97
C ASN A 221 -10.11 13.80 19.63
N ALA A 222 -9.80 14.25 18.42
CA ALA A 222 -8.44 14.41 17.93
C ALA A 222 -8.28 15.82 17.39
N PHE A 223 -7.28 16.52 17.89
CA PHE A 223 -6.82 17.80 17.36
C PHE A 223 -5.37 17.66 16.92
N MET A 224 -5.04 18.17 15.73
CA MET A 224 -3.65 18.27 15.28
C MET A 224 -3.47 19.46 14.35
N ARG A 225 -2.22 19.90 14.21
CA ARG A 225 -1.77 20.78 13.14
C ARG A 225 -1.01 19.97 12.11
N PHE A 226 -1.20 20.26 10.84
CA PHE A 226 -0.42 19.65 9.76
C PHE A 226 -0.02 20.68 8.71
N LYS A 227 1.03 20.37 7.97
CA LYS A 227 1.53 21.16 6.83
C LYS A 227 1.97 20.20 5.73
N THR A 228 1.57 20.45 4.49
CA THR A 228 1.88 19.58 3.33
C THR A 228 1.70 20.31 2.00
N THR A 229 2.37 19.82 0.96
CA THR A 229 2.13 20.17 -0.45
C THR A 229 1.48 19.03 -1.23
N ALA A 230 1.39 17.84 -0.65
CA ALA A 230 0.78 16.66 -1.25
C ALA A 230 -0.76 16.71 -1.12
N LYS A 231 -1.46 16.31 -2.18
CA LYS A 231 -2.94 16.24 -2.21
C LYS A 231 -3.52 15.04 -1.46
N ASP A 232 -2.70 14.01 -1.25
CA ASP A 232 -3.09 12.75 -0.63
C ASP A 232 -2.08 12.37 0.45
N GLY A 233 -2.57 11.90 1.60
CA GLY A 233 -1.71 11.46 2.69
C GLY A 233 -2.49 11.11 3.95
N LEU A 234 -2.18 9.95 4.52
CA LEU A 234 -2.76 9.52 5.79
C LEU A 234 -2.15 10.31 6.96
N LEU A 235 -3.01 10.95 7.79
CA LEU A 235 -2.57 11.68 8.99
C LEU A 235 -2.69 10.82 10.25
N MET A 236 -3.80 10.11 10.41
CA MET A 236 -4.08 9.28 11.58
C MET A 236 -4.89 8.06 11.17
N TRP A 237 -4.52 6.90 11.67
CA TRP A 237 -5.26 5.66 11.46
C TRP A 237 -5.31 4.82 12.73
N ARG A 238 -6.48 4.27 13.02
CA ARG A 238 -6.62 3.13 13.91
C ARG A 238 -7.82 2.30 13.50
N GLY A 239 -7.64 0.99 13.41
CA GLY A 239 -8.69 0.07 13.00
C GLY A 239 -8.16 -1.35 12.93
N ASP A 240 -9.08 -2.30 12.75
CA ASP A 240 -8.69 -3.69 12.60
C ASP A 240 -7.83 -3.90 11.35
N SER A 241 -6.92 -4.87 11.41
CA SER A 241 -6.00 -5.19 10.33
C SER A 241 -6.02 -6.70 10.02
N PRO A 242 -6.42 -7.12 8.81
CA PRO A 242 -6.93 -6.32 7.69
C PRO A 242 -8.36 -5.81 7.92
N VAL A 243 -8.69 -4.64 7.37
CA VAL A 243 -10.03 -4.04 7.45
C VAL A 243 -11.00 -4.85 6.59
N ARG A 244 -12.07 -5.35 7.21
CA ARG A 244 -13.24 -5.91 6.53
C ARG A 244 -14.30 -4.82 6.34
N PRO A 245 -15.32 -5.00 5.47
CA PRO A 245 -16.36 -3.97 5.26
C PRO A 245 -17.06 -3.49 6.54
N ASN A 246 -17.18 -4.36 7.55
CA ASN A 246 -17.77 -4.05 8.85
C ASN A 246 -16.72 -3.95 9.97
N SER A 247 -15.43 -3.87 9.64
CA SER A 247 -14.41 -3.63 10.65
C SER A 247 -14.52 -2.20 11.14
N ASP A 248 -14.35 -2.06 12.45
CA ASP A 248 -14.32 -0.76 13.08
C ASP A 248 -12.99 -0.08 12.74
N PHE A 249 -13.07 1.21 12.44
CA PHE A 249 -11.89 2.05 12.25
C PHE A 249 -12.22 3.51 12.47
N ILE A 250 -11.18 4.31 12.62
CA ILE A 250 -11.23 5.76 12.65
C ILE A 250 -9.97 6.30 11.97
N SER A 251 -10.16 7.29 11.10
CA SER A 251 -9.10 7.84 10.27
C SER A 251 -9.27 9.34 10.03
N LEU A 252 -8.14 10.00 9.84
CA LEU A 252 -8.04 11.37 9.36
C LEU A 252 -6.96 11.41 8.28
N GLY A 253 -7.24 12.08 7.17
CA GLY A 253 -6.25 12.21 6.10
C GLY A 253 -6.72 13.11 4.97
N LEU A 254 -5.79 13.37 4.05
CA LEU A 254 -6.04 14.13 2.82
C LEU A 254 -6.39 13.18 1.68
N ARG A 255 -7.42 13.55 0.91
CA ARG A 255 -7.77 12.88 -0.36
C ARG A 255 -8.10 13.92 -1.41
N ALA A 256 -7.38 13.90 -2.53
CA ALA A 256 -7.56 14.84 -3.63
C ALA A 256 -7.59 16.32 -3.18
N GLY A 257 -6.79 16.67 -2.17
CA GLY A 257 -6.69 18.01 -1.59
C GLY A 257 -7.73 18.34 -0.50
N ALA A 258 -8.75 17.49 -0.30
CA ALA A 258 -9.76 17.67 0.74
C ALA A 258 -9.35 16.93 2.03
N LEU A 259 -9.71 17.49 3.18
CA LEU A 259 -9.56 16.80 4.46
C LEU A 259 -10.77 15.89 4.71
N VAL A 260 -10.51 14.65 5.09
CA VAL A 260 -11.53 13.62 5.31
C VAL A 260 -11.38 13.02 6.70
N PHE A 261 -12.42 13.17 7.52
CA PHE A 261 -12.59 12.42 8.76
C PHE A 261 -13.56 11.26 8.52
N SER A 262 -13.11 10.03 8.75
CA SER A 262 -13.90 8.84 8.45
C SER A 262 -13.80 7.79 9.54
N TYR A 263 -14.90 7.11 9.82
CA TYR A 263 -14.97 6.04 10.80
C TYR A 263 -16.07 5.03 10.45
N ASN A 264 -15.91 3.81 10.93
CA ASN A 264 -16.91 2.74 10.87
C ASN A 264 -17.08 2.14 12.26
N LEU A 265 -18.32 1.83 12.62
CA LEU A 265 -18.73 1.26 13.91
C LEU A 265 -19.41 -0.13 13.72
N GLY A 266 -19.17 -0.76 12.57
CA GLY A 266 -19.67 -2.09 12.22
C GLY A 266 -20.93 -2.10 11.35
N SER A 267 -21.52 -0.95 11.05
CA SER A 267 -22.75 -0.82 10.25
C SER A 267 -22.59 0.00 8.96
N GLY A 268 -21.37 0.42 8.65
CA GLY A 268 -21.04 1.21 7.47
C GLY A 268 -20.26 2.48 7.80
N VAL A 269 -19.63 3.03 6.77
CA VAL A 269 -18.65 4.12 6.91
C VAL A 269 -19.33 5.48 6.95
N ALA A 270 -18.99 6.30 7.94
CA ALA A 270 -19.15 7.75 7.88
C ALA A 270 -17.93 8.38 7.21
N SER A 271 -18.13 9.32 6.30
CA SER A 271 -17.06 10.10 5.67
C SER A 271 -17.48 11.57 5.63
N ILE A 272 -16.76 12.42 6.37
CA ILE A 272 -17.04 13.84 6.50
C ILE A 272 -15.88 14.60 5.87
N MET A 273 -16.18 15.28 4.77
CA MET A 273 -15.19 15.95 3.92
C MET A 273 -15.28 17.47 4.08
N VAL A 274 -14.11 18.12 4.11
CA VAL A 274 -13.97 19.57 3.98
C VAL A 274 -13.10 19.83 2.77
N ASN A 275 -13.62 20.60 1.81
CA ASN A 275 -12.85 21.07 0.66
C ASN A 275 -12.17 22.40 1.02
N GLY A 276 -10.91 22.54 0.62
CA GLY A 276 -10.11 23.73 0.88
C GLY A 276 -8.73 23.62 0.22
N SER A 277 -7.89 24.63 0.40
CA SER A 277 -6.51 24.61 -0.09
C SER A 277 -5.58 24.12 1.03
N PHE A 278 -5.68 22.84 1.38
CA PHE A 278 -4.96 22.26 2.53
C PHE A 278 -3.56 21.73 2.22
N ASN A 279 -3.20 21.72 0.93
CA ASN A 279 -1.91 21.29 0.41
C ASN A 279 -1.09 22.49 -0.12
N ASP A 280 -1.23 23.65 0.51
CA ASP A 280 -0.60 24.93 0.12
C ASP A 280 0.78 25.16 0.74
N GLY A 281 1.30 24.19 1.51
CA GLY A 281 2.56 24.31 2.24
C GLY A 281 2.49 25.15 3.52
N ARG A 282 1.30 25.53 3.99
CA ARG A 282 1.09 26.26 5.25
C ARG A 282 0.54 25.32 6.33
N TRP A 283 0.53 25.84 7.56
CA TRP A 283 -0.02 25.11 8.70
C TRP A 283 -1.53 25.25 8.74
N HIS A 284 -2.22 24.12 8.80
CA HIS A 284 -3.66 24.02 9.01
C HIS A 284 -3.94 23.35 10.36
N ARG A 285 -5.04 23.75 10.99
CA ARG A 285 -5.54 23.19 12.25
C ARG A 285 -6.77 22.34 11.95
N VAL A 286 -6.75 21.08 12.36
CA VAL A 286 -7.90 20.17 12.21
C VAL A 286 -8.33 19.62 13.56
N LYS A 287 -9.64 19.67 13.80
CA LYS A 287 -10.30 19.06 14.96
C LYS A 287 -11.36 18.09 14.47
N ALA A 288 -11.21 16.82 14.80
CA ALA A 288 -12.17 15.76 14.53
C ALA A 288 -12.77 15.26 15.85
N VAL A 289 -14.09 15.23 15.93
CA VAL A 289 -14.84 14.81 17.12
C VAL A 289 -15.89 13.78 16.70
N ARG A 290 -16.01 12.72 17.47
CA ARG A 290 -17.08 11.72 17.34
C ARG A 290 -17.77 11.53 18.69
N ASP A 291 -19.10 11.54 18.68
CA ASP A 291 -19.96 11.15 19.81
C ASP A 291 -21.03 10.16 19.32
N GLY A 292 -20.86 8.89 19.67
CA GLY A 292 -21.60 7.76 19.11
C GLY A 292 -21.46 7.70 17.59
N GLN A 293 -22.59 7.76 16.90
CA GLN A 293 -22.65 7.80 15.44
C GLN A 293 -22.30 9.16 14.85
N SER A 294 -22.38 10.24 15.62
CA SER A 294 -22.25 11.60 15.09
C SER A 294 -20.80 12.03 15.07
N GLY A 295 -20.35 12.50 13.92
CA GLY A 295 -19.02 13.02 13.69
C GLY A 295 -19.07 14.50 13.34
N LYS A 296 -18.01 15.23 13.69
CA LYS A 296 -17.80 16.63 13.36
C LYS A 296 -16.33 16.84 13.03
N ILE A 297 -16.05 17.48 11.91
CA ILE A 297 -14.72 17.97 11.55
C ILE A 297 -14.76 19.50 11.47
N THR A 298 -13.71 20.15 11.94
CA THR A 298 -13.50 21.60 11.80
C THR A 298 -12.07 21.81 11.35
N VAL A 299 -11.90 22.56 10.27
CA VAL A 299 -10.59 22.84 9.68
C VAL A 299 -10.45 24.35 9.54
N ASP A 300 -9.45 24.91 10.22
CA ASP A 300 -9.25 26.36 10.33
C ASP A 300 -10.58 27.10 10.57
N ASP A 301 -10.89 28.06 9.69
CA ASP A 301 -12.09 28.89 9.74
C ASP A 301 -13.12 28.51 8.65
N TYR A 302 -12.99 27.32 8.03
CA TYR A 302 -13.93 26.81 7.01
C TYR A 302 -15.29 26.38 7.58
N GLY A 303 -15.50 26.57 8.88
CA GLY A 303 -16.68 26.13 9.61
C GLY A 303 -16.68 24.63 9.88
N ALA A 304 -17.65 24.21 10.68
CA ALA A 304 -17.81 22.81 11.02
C ALA A 304 -18.64 22.05 9.98
N ARG A 305 -18.19 20.84 9.63
CA ARG A 305 -18.97 19.85 8.89
C ARG A 305 -19.30 18.69 9.80
N THR A 306 -20.51 18.16 9.66
CA THR A 306 -21.01 17.04 10.45
C THR A 306 -21.46 15.91 9.55
N GLY A 307 -21.50 14.71 10.10
CA GLY A 307 -22.03 13.52 9.44
C GLY A 307 -22.35 12.46 10.47
N LYS A 308 -22.98 11.37 10.03
CA LYS A 308 -23.31 10.25 10.91
C LYS A 308 -23.00 8.93 10.22
N SER A 309 -22.51 7.95 10.98
CA SER A 309 -22.43 6.57 10.49
C SER A 309 -23.83 5.96 10.44
N PRO A 310 -24.13 5.12 9.44
CA PRO A 310 -25.40 4.40 9.36
C PRO A 310 -25.59 3.36 10.48
N GLY A 311 -26.82 2.86 10.61
CA GLY A 311 -27.17 1.81 11.57
C GLY A 311 -27.38 2.31 13.00
N MET A 312 -27.28 1.40 13.97
CA MET A 312 -27.56 1.66 15.39
C MET A 312 -26.30 1.62 16.26
N MET A 313 -25.18 1.15 15.73
CA MET A 313 -23.93 1.00 16.47
C MET A 313 -23.34 2.36 16.86
N ARG A 314 -22.81 2.47 18.08
CA ARG A 314 -22.25 3.71 18.64
C ARG A 314 -20.84 3.56 19.21
N GLN A 315 -20.43 2.33 19.46
CA GLN A 315 -19.13 2.00 20.04
C GLN A 315 -18.13 1.75 18.92
N LEU A 316 -16.91 2.22 19.12
CA LEU A 316 -15.75 1.93 18.28
C LEU A 316 -14.90 0.89 19.01
N ASN A 317 -15.03 -0.36 18.58
CA ASN A 317 -14.39 -1.54 19.15
C ASN A 317 -13.22 -1.97 18.27
N ILE A 318 -12.07 -1.37 18.51
CA ILE A 318 -10.86 -1.59 17.70
C ILE A 318 -9.71 -2.06 18.56
N ASN A 319 -8.95 -3.03 18.04
CA ASN A 319 -7.71 -3.50 18.62
C ASN A 319 -6.50 -2.96 17.85
N GLY A 320 -5.31 -3.00 18.45
CA GLY A 320 -4.07 -2.56 17.82
C GLY A 320 -3.71 -1.09 18.04
N ALA A 321 -2.53 -0.73 17.54
CA ALA A 321 -1.86 0.55 17.74
C ALA A 321 -2.52 1.70 16.97
N LEU A 322 -2.36 2.92 17.48
CA LEU A 322 -2.62 4.16 16.76
C LEU A 322 -1.43 4.46 15.86
N TYR A 323 -1.71 4.77 14.59
CA TYR A 323 -0.70 5.19 13.61
C TYR A 323 -0.87 6.67 13.27
N VAL A 324 0.24 7.39 13.18
CA VAL A 324 0.29 8.81 12.82
C VAL A 324 1.26 9.02 11.65
N GLY A 325 0.83 9.82 10.67
CA GLY A 325 1.59 10.21 9.47
C GLY A 325 1.74 9.13 8.39
N GLY A 326 1.34 7.89 8.65
CA GLY A 326 1.40 6.78 7.72
C GLY A 326 1.35 5.45 8.45
N MET A 327 1.58 4.35 7.73
CA MET A 327 1.81 3.01 8.29
C MET A 327 2.50 2.11 7.26
N LYS A 328 2.89 0.89 7.63
CA LYS A 328 3.28 -0.13 6.65
C LYS A 328 2.05 -0.54 5.83
N GLU A 329 2.25 -0.90 4.55
CA GLU A 329 1.20 -1.43 3.65
C GLU A 329 -0.13 -0.65 3.66
N ILE A 330 -0.07 0.69 3.56
CA ILE A 330 -1.22 1.60 3.76
C ILE A 330 -2.45 1.22 2.91
N ALA A 331 -2.23 0.88 1.63
CA ALA A 331 -3.32 0.52 0.73
C ALA A 331 -4.07 -0.73 1.21
N LEU A 332 -3.35 -1.74 1.73
CA LEU A 332 -3.94 -2.96 2.27
C LEU A 332 -4.75 -2.67 3.53
N HIS A 333 -4.15 -1.97 4.50
CA HIS A 333 -4.79 -1.74 5.80
C HIS A 333 -5.87 -0.65 5.78
N THR A 334 -5.93 0.19 4.74
CA THR A 334 -7.00 1.19 4.60
C THR A 334 -8.03 0.82 3.53
N ASN A 335 -7.98 -0.39 2.97
CA ASN A 335 -8.82 -0.79 1.84
C ASN A 335 -8.78 0.24 0.69
N ARG A 336 -7.56 0.65 0.31
CA ARG A 336 -7.23 1.66 -0.71
C ARG A 336 -7.80 3.06 -0.45
N GLN A 337 -8.25 3.35 0.76
CA GLN A 337 -8.69 4.69 1.13
C GLN A 337 -7.54 5.70 1.04
N TYR A 338 -6.32 5.23 1.33
CA TYR A 338 -5.07 5.97 1.21
C TYR A 338 -4.01 5.06 0.56
N MET A 339 -3.15 5.64 -0.26
CA MET A 339 -2.05 4.92 -0.93
C MET A 339 -0.67 5.23 -0.34
N GLN A 340 -0.57 6.36 0.38
CA GLN A 340 0.65 6.85 0.99
C GLN A 340 0.37 7.56 2.32
N GLY A 341 1.40 7.71 3.13
CA GLY A 341 1.40 8.52 4.32
C GLY A 341 1.49 10.01 3.98
N LEU A 342 1.54 10.83 5.00
CA LEU A 342 1.79 12.26 4.89
C LEU A 342 3.20 12.50 4.32
N VAL A 343 3.30 13.38 3.32
CA VAL A 343 4.54 14.07 2.96
C VAL A 343 4.44 15.49 3.52
N GLY A 344 5.07 15.76 4.66
CA GLY A 344 4.82 17.00 5.39
C GLY A 344 5.14 16.90 6.88
N CYS A 345 4.48 17.72 7.69
CA CYS A 345 4.76 17.79 9.13
C CYS A 345 3.47 17.72 9.94
N ILE A 346 3.56 17.19 11.16
CA ILE A 346 2.48 17.19 12.15
C ILE A 346 2.99 17.85 13.43
N SER A 347 2.17 18.68 14.07
CA SER A 347 2.47 19.23 15.40
C SER A 347 1.20 19.33 16.24
N HIS A 348 1.36 19.57 17.54
CA HIS A 348 0.26 19.81 18.49
C HIS A 348 -0.83 18.73 18.45
N PHE A 349 -0.45 17.45 18.59
CA PHE A 349 -1.41 16.35 18.58
C PHE A 349 -2.02 16.18 19.98
N THR A 350 -3.34 16.31 20.08
CA THR A 350 -4.09 16.23 21.35
C THR A 350 -5.28 15.30 21.20
N LEU A 351 -5.45 14.39 22.16
CA LEU A 351 -6.58 13.49 22.28
C LEU A 351 -7.48 13.88 23.45
N SER A 352 -8.78 13.57 23.37
CA SER A 352 -9.76 13.81 24.45
C SER A 352 -9.84 15.26 24.97
N THR A 353 -9.33 16.24 24.21
CA THR A 353 -9.20 17.68 24.52
C THR A 353 -8.10 18.09 25.49
N ASP A 354 -7.58 17.17 26.30
CA ASP A 354 -6.69 17.46 27.42
C ASP A 354 -5.39 16.64 27.40
N TYR A 355 -5.33 15.59 26.58
CA TYR A 355 -4.18 14.69 26.53
C TYR A 355 -3.27 15.05 25.36
N HIS A 356 -2.24 15.85 25.63
CA HIS A 356 -1.21 16.19 24.66
C HIS A 356 -0.26 15.02 24.45
N ILE A 357 -0.04 14.64 23.19
CA ILE A 357 0.91 13.60 22.81
C ILE A 357 2.22 14.26 22.41
N SER A 358 3.31 13.87 23.07
CA SER A 358 4.66 14.10 22.57
C SER A 358 4.91 13.15 21.41
N LEU A 359 4.82 13.67 20.18
CA LEU A 359 4.76 12.84 18.97
C LEU A 359 5.93 11.85 18.87
N VAL A 360 7.12 12.23 19.32
CA VAL A 360 8.31 11.38 19.20
C VAL A 360 8.60 10.63 20.50
N GLU A 361 8.41 11.26 21.66
CA GLU A 361 8.75 10.64 22.96
C GLU A 361 7.72 9.61 23.41
N ASP A 362 6.43 9.80 23.10
CA ASP A 362 5.37 8.86 23.45
C ASP A 362 5.24 7.70 22.44
N ALA A 363 5.92 7.78 21.29
CA ALA A 363 5.85 6.77 20.25
C ALA A 363 6.66 5.51 20.64
N VAL A 364 6.07 4.34 20.43
CA VAL A 364 6.73 3.06 20.71
C VAL A 364 7.64 2.61 19.56
N ASP A 365 7.29 2.97 18.32
CA ASP A 365 8.08 2.73 17.11
C ASP A 365 7.84 3.85 16.09
N GLY A 366 8.76 3.97 15.13
CA GLY A 366 8.61 4.86 14.01
C GLY A 366 9.59 4.58 12.88
N LYS A 367 9.27 5.09 11.70
CA LYS A 367 10.13 5.00 10.51
C LYS A 367 10.27 6.34 9.82
N ASN A 368 11.48 6.66 9.39
CA ASN A 368 11.82 7.82 8.56
C ASN A 368 11.31 9.14 9.14
N ILE A 369 11.54 9.38 10.42
CA ILE A 369 11.09 10.59 11.12
C ILE A 369 12.28 11.54 11.25
N ASN A 370 12.18 12.69 10.61
CA ASN A 370 13.19 13.76 10.66
C ASN A 370 12.60 15.03 11.28
N THR A 371 13.39 16.08 11.43
CA THR A 371 12.92 17.39 11.92
C THR A 371 12.32 18.22 10.78
N CYS A 372 11.10 18.72 10.97
CA CYS A 372 10.43 19.58 10.01
C CYS A 372 11.13 20.94 9.87
N GLY A 373 11.46 21.32 8.62
CA GLY A 373 12.06 22.62 8.31
C GLY A 373 13.59 22.64 8.37
N ALA A 374 14.24 21.49 8.55
CA ALA A 374 15.71 21.36 8.54
C ALA A 374 16.32 21.34 7.11
N GLN A 375 15.73 22.04 6.13
CA GLN A 375 16.25 22.16 4.76
C GLN A 375 16.25 23.58 4.26
#